data_AF-A0ABD6I820-F1
#
_entry.id   AF-A0ABD6I820-F1
#
_cell.length_a   1.000
_cell.length_b   1.000
_cell.length_c   1.000
_cell.angle_alpha   90.00
_cell.angle_beta   90.00
_cell.angle_gamma   90.00
#
_symmetry.space_group_name_H-M   'P 1'
#
loop_
_entity.id
_entity.type
_entity.pdbx_description
1 polymer ?
#
loop_
_entity_poly.entity_id
_entity_poly.type
_entity_poly.pdbx_seq_one_letter_code
_entity_poly.pdbx_strand_id
1 'polypeptide(L)'
;MKTTLQKVKDGIAAMLLGKTPEELADEQRQTAVKNAVDDYLTRNPDWQPLTKPAPKAAQVTNSKQKAARIKKSLGAGAGVFTPHVMDEEALRRAREAARAFQAADPDRYGDIIHQLQK
;
A
#
# COMPACT_ATOMS: atom_id res chain seq x y z
N MET A 1 10.11 -21.52 -2.26
CA MET A 1 9.76 -22.34 -3.46
C MET A 1 9.60 -23.79 -3.02
N LYS A 2 8.58 -24.50 -3.53
CA LYS A 2 8.45 -25.95 -3.28
C LYS A 2 9.59 -26.71 -3.97
N THR A 3 10.12 -27.74 -3.30
CA THR A 3 11.13 -28.63 -3.87
C THR A 3 10.53 -29.47 -5.01
N THR A 4 11.38 -30.00 -5.90
CA THR A 4 10.95 -30.83 -7.03
C THR A 4 10.14 -32.05 -6.57
N LEU A 5 10.57 -32.70 -5.49
CA LEU A 5 9.84 -33.84 -4.91
C LEU A 5 8.45 -33.45 -4.41
N GLN A 6 8.31 -32.25 -3.82
CA GLN A 6 7.01 -31.78 -3.33
C GLN A 6 6.04 -31.51 -4.49
N LYS A 7 6.52 -30.94 -5.59
CA LYS A 7 5.69 -30.72 -6.79
C LYS A 7 5.16 -32.03 -7.38
N VAL A 8 6.01 -33.06 -7.41
CA VAL A 8 5.61 -34.41 -7.89
C VAL A 8 4.54 -35.02 -6.98
N LYS A 9 4.74 -34.95 -5.65
CA LYS A 9 3.75 -35.44 -4.68
C LYS A 9 2.41 -34.72 -4.80
N ASP A 10 2.43 -33.40 -4.89
CA ASP A 10 1.24 -32.57 -5.04
C ASP A 10 0.49 -32.90 -6.35
N GLY A 11 1.23 -33.12 -7.45
CA GLY A 11 0.65 -33.52 -8.73
C GLY A 11 0.02 -34.92 -8.72
N ILE A 12 0.64 -35.89 -8.05
CA ILE A 12 0.07 -37.23 -7.88
C ILE A 12 -1.22 -37.16 -7.04
N ALA A 13 -1.19 -36.42 -5.92
CA ALA A 13 -2.35 -36.26 -5.06
C ALA A 13 -3.52 -35.58 -5.78
N ALA A 14 -3.24 -34.57 -6.59
CA ALA A 14 -4.25 -33.89 -7.39
C ALA A 14 -4.82 -34.77 -8.49
N MET A 15 -3.98 -35.52 -9.21
CA MET A 15 -4.41 -36.44 -10.25
C MET A 15 -5.31 -37.57 -9.70
N LEU A 16 -4.99 -38.11 -8.52
CA LEU A 16 -5.84 -39.11 -7.84
C LEU A 16 -7.25 -38.58 -7.53
N LEU A 17 -7.38 -37.28 -7.35
CA LEU A 17 -8.65 -36.59 -7.08
C LEU A 17 -9.28 -35.99 -8.34
N GLY A 18 -8.68 -36.19 -9.52
CA GLY A 18 -9.15 -35.62 -10.79
C GLY A 18 -9.00 -34.10 -10.88
N LYS A 19 -8.06 -33.51 -10.12
CA LYS A 19 -7.84 -32.06 -10.01
C LYS A 19 -6.44 -31.67 -10.45
N THR A 20 -6.23 -30.39 -10.71
CA THR A 20 -4.89 -29.82 -10.83
C THR A 20 -4.25 -29.57 -9.46
N PRO A 21 -2.91 -29.61 -9.34
CA PRO A 21 -2.21 -29.32 -8.08
C PRO A 21 -2.56 -27.93 -7.50
N GLU A 22 -2.84 -26.96 -8.37
CA GLU A 22 -3.25 -25.62 -8.01
C GLU A 22 -4.64 -25.60 -7.38
N GLU A 23 -5.63 -26.24 -8.02
CA GLU A 23 -7.00 -26.35 -7.51
C GLU A 23 -7.04 -27.09 -6.16
N LEU A 24 -6.29 -28.20 -6.04
CA LEU A 24 -6.21 -28.93 -4.78
C LEU A 24 -5.59 -28.07 -3.66
N ALA A 25 -4.56 -27.31 -3.97
CA ALA A 25 -3.94 -26.41 -3.01
C ALA A 25 -4.87 -25.26 -2.60
N ASP A 26 -5.66 -24.73 -3.54
CA ASP A 26 -6.66 -23.70 -3.25
C ASP A 26 -7.80 -24.21 -2.36
N GLU A 27 -8.31 -25.41 -2.63
CA GLU A 27 -9.32 -26.04 -1.77
C GLU A 27 -8.80 -26.32 -0.36
N GLN A 28 -7.56 -26.80 -0.24
CA GLN A 28 -6.92 -27.01 1.06
C GLN A 28 -6.78 -25.69 1.82
N ARG A 29 -6.38 -24.60 1.13
CA ARG A 29 -6.31 -23.26 1.73
C ARG A 29 -7.69 -22.80 2.21
N GLN A 30 -8.71 -22.92 1.37
CA GLN A 30 -10.08 -22.53 1.74
C GLN A 30 -10.62 -23.34 2.92
N THR A 31 -10.36 -24.64 2.93
CA THR A 31 -10.77 -25.54 4.03
C THR A 31 -10.06 -25.17 5.33
N ALA A 32 -8.75 -24.89 5.28
CA ALA A 32 -7.98 -24.47 6.45
C ALA A 32 -8.49 -23.13 7.02
N VAL A 33 -8.78 -22.15 6.15
CA VAL A 33 -9.37 -20.87 6.57
C VAL A 33 -10.74 -21.07 7.19
N LYS A 34 -11.61 -21.88 6.56
CA LYS A 34 -12.94 -22.18 7.09
C LYS A 34 -12.84 -22.78 8.50
N ASN A 35 -12.01 -23.82 8.67
CA ASN A 35 -11.86 -24.47 9.96
C ASN A 35 -11.31 -23.51 11.03
N ALA A 36 -10.35 -22.66 10.67
CA ALA A 36 -9.80 -21.66 11.60
C ALA A 36 -10.85 -20.61 12.00
N VAL A 37 -11.69 -20.19 11.07
CA VAL A 37 -12.81 -19.27 11.33
C VAL A 37 -13.86 -19.96 12.20
N ASP A 38 -14.25 -21.20 11.89
CA ASP A 38 -15.23 -21.97 12.68
C ASP A 38 -14.73 -22.19 14.12
N ASP A 39 -13.45 -22.54 14.30
CA ASP A 39 -12.80 -22.66 15.62
C ASP A 39 -12.81 -21.32 16.37
N TYR A 40 -12.52 -20.23 15.68
CA TYR A 40 -12.53 -18.89 16.27
C TYR A 40 -13.94 -18.50 16.72
N LEU A 41 -14.95 -18.71 15.90
CA LEU A 41 -16.36 -18.40 16.22
C LEU A 41 -16.87 -19.27 17.37
N THR A 42 -16.47 -20.55 17.41
CA THR A 42 -16.81 -21.46 18.50
C THR A 42 -16.23 -20.98 19.84
N ARG A 43 -15.02 -20.41 19.83
CA ARG A 43 -14.36 -19.87 21.04
C ARG A 43 -14.84 -18.46 21.42
N ASN A 44 -15.46 -17.74 20.49
CA ASN A 44 -15.89 -16.35 20.68
C ASN A 44 -17.38 -16.20 20.29
N PRO A 45 -18.31 -16.72 21.11
CA PRO A 45 -19.75 -16.72 20.79
C PRO A 45 -20.36 -15.30 20.74
N ASP A 46 -19.77 -14.34 21.44
CA ASP A 46 -20.21 -12.94 21.45
C ASP A 46 -19.66 -12.14 20.26
N TRP A 47 -18.77 -12.73 19.45
CA TRP A 47 -18.21 -12.04 18.30
C TRP A 47 -19.25 -11.95 17.18
N GLN A 48 -19.51 -10.73 16.73
CA GLN A 48 -20.32 -10.48 15.55
C GLN A 48 -19.47 -9.73 14.51
N PRO A 49 -19.55 -10.11 13.22
CA PRO A 49 -18.90 -9.35 12.18
C PRO A 49 -19.45 -7.93 12.19
N LEU A 50 -18.57 -6.94 12.08
CA LEU A 50 -18.98 -5.54 12.01
C LEU A 50 -19.70 -5.29 10.68
N THR A 51 -21.02 -5.45 10.68
CA THR A 51 -21.89 -5.24 9.51
C THR A 51 -22.08 -3.77 9.16
N LYS A 52 -21.52 -2.84 9.95
CA LYS A 52 -21.52 -1.42 9.62
C LYS A 52 -20.56 -1.19 8.46
N PRO A 53 -21.05 -0.81 7.27
CA PRO A 53 -20.15 -0.33 6.23
C PRO A 53 -19.34 0.83 6.81
N ALA A 54 -18.03 0.81 6.61
CA ALA A 54 -17.20 1.97 6.91
C ALA A 54 -17.86 3.17 6.24
N PRO A 55 -18.17 4.26 6.97
CA PRO A 55 -18.86 5.39 6.39
C PRO A 55 -18.04 5.85 5.19
N LYS A 56 -18.64 5.75 3.99
CA LYS A 56 -18.02 6.16 2.74
C LYS A 56 -17.62 7.61 2.94
N ALA A 57 -16.33 7.86 3.14
CA ALA A 57 -15.87 9.18 3.47
C ALA A 57 -16.32 10.10 2.34
N ALA A 58 -17.19 11.07 2.66
CA ALA A 58 -17.73 11.97 1.66
C ALA A 58 -16.58 12.55 0.83
N GLN A 59 -16.70 12.45 -0.49
CA GLN A 59 -15.72 13.06 -1.39
C GLN A 59 -15.67 14.55 -1.10
N VAL A 60 -14.46 15.07 -0.96
CA VAL A 60 -14.25 16.51 -0.77
C VAL A 60 -14.33 17.15 -2.15
N THR A 61 -15.43 17.83 -2.45
CA THR A 61 -15.69 18.38 -3.79
C THR A 61 -15.26 19.85 -3.92
N ASN A 62 -15.02 20.54 -2.80
CA ASN A 62 -14.61 21.95 -2.81
C ASN A 62 -13.44 22.22 -1.86
N SER A 63 -12.59 23.19 -2.22
CA SER A 63 -11.47 23.70 -1.42
C SER A 63 -11.87 24.06 0.03
N LYS A 64 -13.06 24.64 0.25
CA LYS A 64 -13.56 24.96 1.60
C LYS A 64 -13.78 23.70 2.46
N GLN A 65 -14.34 22.64 1.87
CA GLN A 65 -14.51 21.35 2.56
C GLN A 65 -13.14 20.71 2.86
N LYS A 66 -12.17 20.86 1.95
CA LYS A 66 -10.80 20.38 2.14
C LYS A 66 -10.13 21.07 3.33
N ALA A 67 -10.21 22.40 3.39
CA ALA A 67 -9.66 23.19 4.50
C ALA A 67 -10.30 22.82 5.85
N ALA A 68 -11.62 22.66 5.90
CA ALA A 68 -12.32 22.25 7.13
C ALA A 68 -11.90 20.84 7.60
N ARG A 69 -11.74 19.90 6.66
CA ARG A 69 -11.31 18.53 6.97
C ARG A 69 -9.86 18.50 7.46
N ILE A 70 -8.98 19.28 6.82
CA ILE A 70 -7.58 19.45 7.25
C ILE A 70 -7.52 20.06 8.65
N LYS A 71 -8.28 21.14 8.91
CA LYS A 71 -8.36 21.75 10.25
C LYS A 71 -8.84 20.75 11.31
N LYS A 72 -9.83 19.91 10.98
CA LYS A 72 -10.34 18.87 11.88
C LYS A 72 -9.31 17.76 12.13
N SER A 73 -8.56 17.33 11.12
CA SER A 73 -7.54 16.27 11.27
C SER A 73 -6.30 16.72 12.02
N LEU A 74 -5.95 17.99 11.93
CA LEU A 74 -4.78 18.55 12.59
C LEU A 74 -4.99 18.74 14.11
N GLY A 75 -6.24 18.65 14.60
CA GLY A 75 -6.56 18.77 16.03
C GLY A 75 -6.45 20.20 16.56
N ALA A 76 -7.10 20.48 17.69
CA ALA A 76 -7.19 21.83 18.28
C ALA A 76 -5.85 22.41 18.78
N GLY A 77 -4.73 21.68 18.64
CA GLY A 77 -3.39 22.08 19.04
C GLY A 77 -2.36 22.11 17.90
N ALA A 78 -2.74 21.84 16.64
CA ALA A 78 -1.85 22.11 15.53
C ALA A 78 -1.71 23.62 15.38
N GLY A 79 -0.50 24.13 15.65
CA GLY A 79 -0.18 25.54 15.58
C GLY A 79 -0.60 26.22 14.28
N VAL A 80 -0.50 27.55 14.26
CA VAL A 80 -0.86 28.37 13.11
C VAL A 80 -0.08 27.88 11.88
N PHE A 81 -0.81 27.57 10.80
CA PHE A 81 -0.21 27.24 9.51
C PHE A 81 0.74 28.39 9.13
N THR A 82 2.04 28.08 9.11
CA THR A 82 3.06 29.02 8.67
C THR A 82 3.29 28.73 7.18
N PRO A 83 2.87 29.62 6.26
CA PRO A 83 3.15 29.44 4.85
C PRO A 83 4.66 29.32 4.66
N HIS A 84 5.12 28.33 3.90
CA HIS A 84 6.52 28.25 3.53
C HIS A 84 6.81 29.36 2.53
N VAL A 85 7.31 30.50 3.02
CA VAL A 85 7.85 31.56 2.17
C VAL A 85 9.22 31.08 1.72
N MET A 86 9.32 30.71 0.44
CA MET A 86 10.56 30.25 -0.16
C MET A 86 11.48 31.46 -0.37
N ASP A 87 12.64 31.45 0.27
CA ASP A 87 13.71 32.42 -0.01
C ASP A 87 14.25 32.15 -1.44
N GLU A 88 13.94 33.06 -2.36
CA GLU A 88 14.32 32.93 -3.76
C GLU A 88 15.84 32.92 -3.97
N GLU A 89 16.62 33.58 -3.11
CA GLU A 89 18.08 33.52 -3.18
C GLU A 89 18.62 32.16 -2.74
N ALA A 90 18.06 31.60 -1.68
CA ALA A 90 18.41 30.26 -1.22
C ALA A 90 18.06 29.21 -2.29
N LEU A 91 16.90 29.36 -2.94
CA LEU A 91 16.51 28.50 -4.07
C LEU A 91 17.46 28.66 -5.27
N ARG A 92 17.88 29.88 -5.59
CA ARG A 92 18.84 30.13 -6.67
C ARG A 92 20.19 29.47 -6.38
N ARG A 93 20.75 29.64 -5.18
CA ARG A 93 22.01 28.99 -4.77
C ARG A 93 21.90 27.46 -4.81
N ALA A 94 20.79 26.90 -4.34
CA ALA A 94 20.57 25.45 -4.37
C ALA A 94 20.53 24.90 -5.81
N ARG A 95 19.90 25.64 -6.74
CA ARG A 95 19.85 25.27 -8.16
C ARG A 95 21.22 25.34 -8.83
N GLU A 96 22.00 26.35 -8.53
CA GLU A 96 23.37 26.49 -9.04
C GLU A 96 24.28 25.37 -8.53
N ALA A 97 24.21 25.05 -7.22
CA ALA A 97 24.95 23.94 -6.62
C ALA A 97 24.54 22.58 -7.21
N ALA A 98 23.24 22.36 -7.44
CA ALA A 98 22.75 21.14 -8.07
C ALA A 98 23.24 20.99 -9.51
N ARG A 99 23.26 22.08 -10.30
CA ARG A 99 23.83 22.06 -11.65
C ARG A 99 25.34 21.80 -11.65
N ALA A 100 26.07 22.40 -10.72
CA ALA A 100 27.51 22.18 -10.58
C ALA A 100 27.82 20.72 -10.21
N PHE A 101 27.02 20.13 -9.32
CA PHE A 101 27.13 18.72 -8.94
C PHE A 101 26.80 17.78 -10.11
N GLN A 102 25.75 18.09 -10.89
CA GLN A 102 25.40 17.33 -12.09
C GLN A 102 26.46 17.45 -13.20
N ALA A 103 27.08 18.62 -13.35
CA ALA A 103 28.14 18.83 -14.33
C ALA A 103 29.46 18.14 -13.93
N ALA A 104 29.69 17.91 -12.64
CA ALA A 104 30.87 17.20 -12.14
C ALA A 104 30.83 15.69 -12.39
N ASP A 105 29.64 15.10 -12.53
CA ASP A 105 29.46 13.66 -12.81
C ASP A 105 28.20 13.43 -13.68
N PRO A 106 28.27 13.80 -14.98
CA PRO A 106 27.12 13.78 -15.87
C PRO A 106 26.63 12.36 -16.18
N ASP A 107 27.52 11.35 -16.20
CA ASP A 107 27.15 9.96 -16.47
C ASP A 107 26.35 9.34 -15.32
N ARG A 108 26.56 9.79 -14.07
CA ARG A 108 25.84 9.30 -12.89
C ARG A 108 24.48 9.96 -12.69
N TYR A 109 24.32 11.22 -13.10
CA TYR A 109 23.13 12.04 -12.83
C TYR A 109 22.38 12.50 -14.09
N GLY A 110 22.80 12.12 -15.30
CA GLY A 110 22.15 12.45 -16.57
C GLY A 110 20.76 11.82 -16.73
N ASP A 111 20.58 10.58 -16.27
CA ASP A 111 19.35 9.80 -16.50
C ASP A 111 18.17 10.18 -15.59
N ILE A 112 18.40 10.96 -14.53
CA ILE A 112 17.35 11.31 -13.55
C ILE A 112 16.29 12.24 -14.16
N ILE A 113 16.65 13.06 -15.17
CA ILE A 113 15.73 14.02 -15.79
C ILE A 113 14.81 13.35 -16.83
N HIS A 114 15.20 12.22 -17.43
CA HIS A 114 14.38 11.56 -18.46
C HIS A 114 13.15 10.81 -17.90
N GLN A 115 13.13 10.47 -16.61
CA GLN A 115 12.04 9.68 -16.02
C GLN A 115 10.78 10.50 -15.63
N LEU A 116 10.81 11.83 -15.73
CA LEU A 116 9.71 12.72 -15.31
C LEU A 116 8.92 13.36 -16.46
N GLN A 117 9.17 12.97 -17.71
CA GLN A 117 8.46 13.50 -18.90
C GLN A 117 7.54 12.47 -19.60
N LYS A 118 6.84 11.63 -18.83
CA LYS A 118 5.69 10.87 -19.35
C LYS A 118 4.39 11.26 -18.64
#